data_AF-A0A6N7WJN1-F1
#
_entry.id   AF-A0A6N7WJN1-F1
#
_cell.length_a   1.000
_cell.length_b   1.000
_cell.length_c   1.000
_cell.angle_alpha   90.00
_cell.angle_beta   90.00
_cell.angle_gamma   90.00
#
_symmetry.space_group_name_H-M   'P 1'
#
loop_
_entity.id
_entity.type
_entity.pdbx_description
1 polymer ?
#
loop_
_entity_poly.entity_id
_entity_poly.type
_entity_poly.pdbx_seq_one_letter_code
_entity_poly.pdbx_strand_id
1 'polypeptide(L)'
;MKHTRQDLNIMQGWSLEEKIKVSQMKILEWYREYNGQVFTSFSGGKDSTVLLDLARQVCPDIPAVYVDTGLEYPELRDFVKTKDNVIWLRPRYPFTQIIEKYGYPVISKEVSDAVSGARKGQPYRLARLNGELLDKDGKKSIYNCEKYKYLLDAPFAVSARCCYHMKKAPLNKFERQSGRHPITGVLACESKLREQSYLRFGCNGYERRRPLSQPLAFWREEDILRYLKMTGIPYAPIYGDIVEVKKRNGAPTLKTTGVSRSGCMYCMYGVHLEHEPNRFQLMEKTHPQQYHYCIHELGLGAVLDYIGVPYSCR
;
A
#
# COMPACT_ATOMS: atom_id res chain seq x y z
N MET A 1 -1.89 -2.45 26.76
CA MET A 1 -0.58 -1.82 27.02
C MET A 1 -0.11 -1.16 25.73
N LYS A 2 0.28 0.13 25.73
CA LYS A 2 0.74 0.81 24.50
C LYS A 2 2.19 0.40 24.21
N HIS A 3 2.50 0.02 22.97
CA HIS A 3 3.87 -0.32 22.57
C HIS A 3 4.72 0.95 22.46
N THR A 4 5.96 0.89 22.92
CA THR A 4 6.92 1.98 22.81
C THR A 4 7.74 1.88 21.52
N ARG A 5 8.40 2.98 21.13
CA ARG A 5 9.37 2.95 20.01
C ARG A 5 10.56 2.05 20.32
N GLN A 6 10.94 1.96 21.59
CA GLN A 6 12.00 1.08 22.03
C GLN A 6 11.60 -0.38 21.81
N ASP A 7 10.37 -0.77 22.14
CA ASP A 7 9.86 -2.12 21.87
C ASP A 7 9.91 -2.44 20.38
N LEU A 8 9.41 -1.53 19.52
CA LEU A 8 9.46 -1.74 18.07
C LEU A 8 10.89 -1.88 17.55
N ASN A 9 11.83 -1.07 18.05
CA ASN A 9 13.23 -1.14 17.65
C ASN A 9 13.88 -2.47 18.07
N ILE A 10 13.59 -2.95 19.28
CA ILE A 10 14.05 -4.26 19.76
C ILE A 10 13.50 -5.37 18.84
N MET A 11 12.19 -5.36 18.56
CA MET A 11 11.55 -6.38 17.72
C MET A 11 12.04 -6.35 16.27
N GLN A 12 12.36 -5.17 15.74
CA GLN A 12 13.00 -5.02 14.44
C GLN A 12 14.44 -5.55 14.41
N GLY A 13 15.11 -5.61 15.56
CA GLY A 13 16.47 -6.14 15.72
C GLY A 13 16.55 -7.66 15.94
N TRP A 14 15.42 -8.33 16.17
CA TRP A 14 15.38 -9.78 16.34
C TRP A 14 15.86 -10.55 15.11
N SER A 15 16.30 -11.79 15.35
CA SER A 15 16.64 -12.74 14.29
C SER A 15 15.40 -13.06 13.44
N LEU A 16 15.63 -13.49 12.19
CA LEU A 16 14.52 -13.86 11.31
C LEU A 16 13.69 -15.03 11.91
N GLU A 17 14.34 -15.99 12.56
CA GLU A 17 13.68 -17.12 13.21
C GLU A 17 12.74 -16.67 14.34
N GLU A 18 13.19 -15.77 15.22
CA GLU A 18 12.34 -15.19 16.26
C GLU A 18 11.16 -14.43 15.66
N LYS A 19 11.41 -13.65 14.59
CA LYS A 19 10.34 -12.91 13.90
C LYS A 19 9.30 -13.85 13.30
N ILE A 20 9.71 -14.97 12.71
CA ILE A 20 8.80 -16.01 12.19
C ILE A 20 7.93 -16.58 13.31
N LYS A 21 8.55 -17.05 14.40
CA LYS A 21 7.85 -17.65 15.55
C LYS A 21 6.81 -16.69 16.15
N VAL A 22 7.19 -15.43 16.39
CA VAL A 22 6.29 -14.43 16.94
C VAL A 22 5.14 -14.10 15.97
N SER A 23 5.43 -14.01 14.67
CA SER A 23 4.40 -13.73 13.66
C SER A 23 3.36 -14.85 13.60
N GLN A 24 3.81 -16.11 13.59
CA GLN A 24 2.96 -17.30 13.63
C GLN A 24 2.11 -17.34 14.91
N MET A 25 2.70 -17.05 16.06
CA MET A 25 1.97 -16.94 17.32
C MET A 25 0.88 -15.85 17.24
N LYS A 26 1.18 -14.67 16.66
CA LYS A 26 0.17 -13.60 16.48
C LYS A 26 -0.95 -13.99 15.53
N ILE A 27 -0.66 -14.78 14.50
CA ILE A 27 -1.67 -15.33 13.59
C ILE A 27 -2.56 -16.33 14.35
N LEU A 28 -1.97 -17.25 15.13
CA LEU A 28 -2.72 -18.23 15.92
C LEU A 28 -3.61 -17.58 17.00
N GLU A 29 -3.10 -16.57 17.71
CA GLU A 29 -3.89 -15.78 18.66
C GLU A 29 -5.12 -15.18 17.98
N TRP A 30 -4.93 -14.56 16.80
CA TRP A 30 -6.01 -13.95 16.04
C TRP A 30 -7.01 -14.99 15.53
N TYR A 31 -6.52 -16.12 15.02
CA TYR A 31 -7.37 -17.22 14.56
C TYR A 31 -8.24 -17.78 15.68
N ARG A 32 -7.67 -18.00 16.88
CA ARG A 32 -8.38 -18.52 18.05
C ARG A 32 -9.44 -17.54 18.55
N GLU A 33 -9.10 -16.25 18.67
CA GLU A 33 -10.02 -15.21 19.13
C GLU A 33 -11.31 -15.19 18.29
N TYR A 34 -11.19 -15.34 16.98
CA TYR A 34 -12.33 -15.29 16.06
C TYR A 34 -12.83 -16.68 15.64
N ASN A 35 -12.49 -17.75 16.36
CA ASN A 35 -12.94 -19.12 16.06
C ASN A 35 -12.74 -19.53 14.59
N GLY A 36 -11.58 -19.18 14.03
CA GLY A 36 -11.23 -19.44 12.63
C GLY A 36 -11.92 -18.55 11.59
N GLN A 37 -12.79 -17.61 12.00
CA GLN A 37 -13.42 -16.61 11.12
C GLN A 37 -12.45 -15.47 10.81
N VAL A 38 -11.34 -15.81 10.15
CA VAL A 38 -10.30 -14.87 9.75
C VAL A 38 -9.93 -15.08 8.28
N PHE A 39 -9.21 -14.12 7.70
CA PHE A 39 -8.65 -14.23 6.35
C PHE A 39 -7.37 -13.41 6.22
N THR A 40 -6.50 -13.80 5.29
CA THR A 40 -5.35 -12.98 4.90
C THR A 40 -5.74 -12.04 3.77
N SER A 41 -5.51 -10.74 3.96
CA SER A 41 -5.62 -9.77 2.87
C SER A 41 -4.40 -9.94 1.96
N PHE A 42 -4.60 -10.60 0.82
CA PHE A 42 -3.54 -11.01 -0.08
C PHE A 42 -3.54 -10.13 -1.32
N SER A 43 -2.45 -9.39 -1.56
CA SER A 43 -2.34 -8.50 -2.72
C SER A 43 -1.49 -9.08 -3.84
N GLY A 44 -0.94 -10.30 -3.69
CA GLY A 44 0.06 -10.88 -4.59
C GLY A 44 1.45 -10.23 -4.50
N GLY A 45 1.62 -9.21 -3.65
CA GLY A 45 2.90 -8.57 -3.41
C GLY A 45 3.75 -9.36 -2.42
N LYS A 46 5.08 -9.14 -2.44
CA LYS A 46 6.06 -9.90 -1.65
C LYS A 46 5.73 -9.97 -0.15
N ASP A 47 5.35 -8.86 0.47
CA ASP A 47 4.99 -8.82 1.90
C ASP A 47 3.74 -9.68 2.20
N SER A 48 2.74 -9.63 1.31
CA SER A 48 1.52 -10.44 1.46
C SER A 48 1.72 -11.91 1.13
N THR A 49 2.70 -12.24 0.28
CA THR A 49 3.13 -13.62 0.01
C THR A 49 3.77 -14.24 1.25
N VAL A 50 4.69 -13.53 1.91
CA VAL A 50 5.29 -13.97 3.17
C VAL A 50 4.23 -14.13 4.25
N LEU A 51 3.29 -13.18 4.36
CA LEU A 51 2.18 -13.32 5.30
C LEU A 51 1.35 -14.58 5.02
N LEU A 52 0.98 -14.82 3.76
CA LEU A 52 0.13 -15.95 3.39
C LEU A 52 0.82 -17.28 3.72
N ASP A 53 2.11 -17.38 3.43
CA ASP A 53 2.92 -18.56 3.74
C ASP A 53 2.96 -18.82 5.25
N LEU A 54 3.38 -17.83 6.04
CA LEU A 54 3.41 -17.92 7.50
C LEU A 54 2.04 -18.29 8.09
N ALA A 55 0.96 -17.74 7.54
CA ALA A 55 -0.38 -18.04 8.01
C ALA A 55 -0.80 -19.47 7.70
N ARG A 56 -0.46 -19.99 6.52
CA ARG A 56 -0.79 -21.38 6.11
C ARG A 56 0.06 -22.43 6.81
N GLN A 57 1.26 -22.08 7.28
CA GLN A 57 2.06 -22.99 8.11
C GLN A 57 1.37 -23.33 9.45
N VAL A 58 0.54 -22.42 10.00
CA VAL A 58 -0.14 -22.62 11.29
C VAL A 58 -1.66 -22.73 11.20
N CYS A 59 -2.25 -22.26 10.10
CA CYS A 59 -3.67 -22.33 9.79
C CYS A 59 -3.84 -22.71 8.31
N PRO A 60 -3.65 -23.99 7.92
CA PRO A 60 -3.56 -24.41 6.51
C PRO A 60 -4.72 -23.95 5.63
N ASP A 61 -5.95 -23.99 6.15
CA ASP A 61 -7.17 -23.67 5.41
C ASP A 61 -7.58 -22.19 5.47
N ILE A 62 -6.73 -21.30 5.99
CA ILE A 62 -7.05 -19.87 6.05
C ILE A 62 -7.24 -19.31 4.62
N PRO A 63 -8.42 -18.72 4.32
CA PRO A 63 -8.64 -18.16 3.00
C PRO A 63 -7.82 -16.88 2.82
N ALA A 64 -7.28 -16.73 1.62
CA ALA A 64 -6.76 -15.47 1.14
C ALA A 64 -7.88 -14.67 0.47
N VAL A 65 -7.85 -13.34 0.60
CA VAL A 65 -8.80 -12.46 -0.09
C VAL A 65 -8.02 -11.46 -0.92
N TYR A 66 -8.23 -11.53 -2.24
CA TYR A 66 -7.65 -10.63 -3.23
C TYR A 66 -8.73 -9.71 -3.81
N VAL A 67 -8.39 -8.43 -4.00
CA VAL A 67 -9.29 -7.49 -4.68
C VAL A 67 -8.72 -7.19 -6.06
N ASP A 68 -9.36 -7.73 -7.09
CA ASP A 68 -9.02 -7.49 -8.49
C ASP A 68 -9.53 -6.09 -8.88
N THR A 69 -8.64 -5.11 -8.83
CA THR A 69 -9.00 -3.72 -9.17
C THR A 69 -8.90 -3.44 -10.67
N GLY A 70 -8.28 -4.36 -11.42
CA GLY A 70 -7.88 -4.14 -12.81
C GLY A 70 -6.71 -3.14 -12.96
N LEU A 71 -6.08 -2.73 -11.86
CA LEU A 71 -4.96 -1.77 -11.85
C LEU A 71 -3.63 -2.40 -11.43
N GLU A 72 -3.64 -3.68 -11.07
CA GLU A 72 -2.46 -4.46 -10.71
C GLU A 72 -1.65 -4.85 -11.95
N TYR A 73 -0.35 -5.10 -11.75
CA TYR A 73 0.50 -5.69 -12.77
C TYR A 73 -0.05 -7.05 -13.25
N PRO A 74 -0.07 -7.35 -14.56
CA PRO A 74 -0.50 -8.64 -15.08
C PRO A 74 0.20 -9.83 -14.40
N GLU A 75 1.52 -9.75 -14.21
CA GLU A 75 2.33 -10.80 -13.59
C GLU A 75 1.95 -11.02 -12.12
N LEU A 76 1.57 -9.96 -11.42
CA LEU A 76 1.08 -10.06 -10.05
C LEU A 76 -0.30 -10.73 -10.03
N ARG A 77 -1.18 -10.37 -10.96
CA ARG A 77 -2.51 -10.98 -11.07
C ARG A 77 -2.42 -12.45 -11.45
N ASP A 78 -1.53 -12.81 -12.36
CA ASP A 78 -1.28 -14.19 -12.75
C ASP A 78 -0.63 -14.98 -11.60
N PHE A 79 0.29 -14.38 -10.86
CA PHE A 79 0.83 -14.99 -9.64
C PHE A 79 -0.25 -15.29 -8.60
N VAL A 80 -1.24 -14.41 -8.39
CA VAL A 80 -2.36 -14.68 -7.46
C VAL A 80 -3.17 -15.89 -7.91
N LYS A 81 -3.39 -16.10 -9.22
CA LYS A 81 -4.12 -17.27 -9.74
C LYS A 81 -3.42 -18.60 -9.45
N THR A 82 -2.11 -18.59 -9.20
CA THR A 82 -1.35 -19.81 -8.83
C THR A 82 -1.58 -20.26 -7.39
N LYS A 83 -2.31 -19.46 -6.58
CA LYS A 83 -2.53 -19.76 -5.16
C LYS A 83 -3.90 -20.37 -4.95
N ASP A 84 -3.94 -21.48 -4.22
CA ASP A 84 -5.19 -22.13 -3.82
C ASP A 84 -5.92 -21.31 -2.75
N ASN A 85 -7.23 -21.56 -2.58
CA ASN A 85 -8.08 -20.97 -1.53
C ASN A 85 -7.99 -19.42 -1.48
N VAL A 86 -8.13 -18.79 -2.65
CA VAL A 86 -8.20 -17.32 -2.80
C VAL A 86 -9.61 -16.91 -3.19
N ILE A 87 -10.21 -16.03 -2.40
CA ILE A 87 -11.48 -15.37 -2.69
C ILE A 87 -11.20 -14.10 -3.49
N TRP A 88 -11.74 -14.04 -4.69
CA TRP A 88 -11.58 -12.91 -5.61
C TRP A 88 -12.75 -11.93 -5.46
N LEU A 89 -12.45 -10.72 -5.00
CA LEU A 89 -13.39 -9.62 -4.92
C LEU A 89 -13.16 -8.66 -6.09
N ARG A 90 -14.21 -7.96 -6.52
CA ARG A 90 -14.13 -6.87 -7.49
C ARG A 90 -14.75 -5.60 -6.92
N PRO A 91 -14.20 -4.42 -7.23
CA PRO A 91 -14.85 -3.17 -6.90
C PRO A 91 -16.19 -3.03 -7.65
N ARG A 92 -17.11 -2.27 -7.06
CA ARG A 92 -18.43 -2.02 -7.67
C ARG A 92 -18.33 -1.24 -8.99
N TYR A 93 -17.33 -0.37 -9.10
CA TYR A 93 -17.13 0.51 -10.24
C TYR A 93 -15.72 0.31 -10.80
N PRO A 94 -15.55 0.31 -12.13
CA PRO A 94 -14.24 0.31 -12.75
C PRO A 94 -13.53 1.64 -12.50
N PHE A 95 -12.21 1.67 -12.72
CA PHE A 95 -11.39 2.85 -12.46
C PHE A 95 -11.82 4.08 -13.27
N THR A 96 -12.28 3.90 -14.52
CA THR A 96 -12.86 4.96 -15.38
C THR A 96 -13.97 5.73 -14.65
N GLN A 97 -14.96 5.01 -14.13
CA GLN A 97 -16.05 5.63 -13.38
C GLN A 97 -15.59 6.26 -12.06
N ILE A 98 -14.51 5.75 -11.46
CA ILE A 98 -13.94 6.35 -10.25
C ILE A 98 -13.30 7.71 -10.54
N ILE A 99 -12.51 7.82 -11.61
CA ILE A 99 -11.89 9.09 -12.00
C ILE A 99 -12.93 10.11 -12.49
N GLU A 100 -13.93 9.68 -13.26
CA GLU A 100 -15.04 10.52 -13.71
C GLU A 100 -15.86 11.06 -12.54
N LYS A 101 -16.26 10.18 -11.61
CA LYS A 101 -17.17 10.56 -10.52
C LYS A 101 -16.49 11.29 -9.37
N TYR A 102 -15.23 10.96 -9.08
CA TYR A 102 -14.56 11.45 -7.87
C TYR A 102 -13.30 12.26 -8.15
N GLY A 103 -12.61 12.02 -9.27
CA GLY A 103 -11.33 12.62 -9.61
C GLY A 103 -10.12 11.71 -9.47
N TYR A 104 -9.01 12.16 -10.02
CA TYR A 104 -7.74 11.44 -10.10
C TYR A 104 -6.98 11.41 -8.76
N PRO A 105 -6.24 10.32 -8.46
CA PRO A 105 -5.35 10.26 -7.29
C PRO A 105 -4.00 10.94 -7.60
N VAL A 106 -3.92 12.25 -7.32
CA VAL A 106 -2.77 13.10 -7.69
C VAL A 106 -1.92 13.49 -6.48
N ILE A 107 -0.58 13.51 -6.63
CA ILE A 107 0.44 13.84 -5.62
C ILE A 107 0.50 12.87 -4.43
N SER A 108 -0.49 12.93 -3.54
CA SER A 108 -0.61 12.08 -2.36
C SER A 108 -2.06 12.02 -1.91
N LYS A 109 -2.36 11.09 -1.02
CA LYS A 109 -3.70 10.97 -0.47
C LYS A 109 -4.10 12.22 0.31
N GLU A 110 -3.20 12.76 1.12
CA GLU A 110 -3.43 13.93 1.96
C GLU A 110 -3.62 15.20 1.13
N VAL A 111 -2.85 15.37 0.06
CA VAL A 111 -2.96 16.52 -0.85
C VAL A 111 -4.24 16.41 -1.68
N SER A 112 -4.52 15.24 -2.26
CA SER A 112 -5.76 15.02 -2.99
C SER A 112 -7.01 15.28 -2.15
N ASP A 113 -6.98 14.87 -0.88
CA ASP A 113 -8.07 15.11 0.07
C ASP A 113 -8.18 16.61 0.42
N ALA A 114 -7.05 17.33 0.52
CA ALA A 114 -7.05 18.77 0.74
C ALA A 114 -7.65 19.52 -0.47
N VAL A 115 -7.19 19.23 -1.69
CA VAL A 115 -7.70 19.84 -2.93
C VAL A 115 -9.20 19.58 -3.10
N SER A 116 -9.63 18.31 -2.97
CA SER A 116 -11.04 17.94 -3.12
C SER A 116 -11.95 18.62 -2.11
N GLY A 117 -11.49 18.78 -0.86
CA GLY A 117 -12.25 19.47 0.18
C GLY A 117 -12.24 20.99 0.02
N ALA A 118 -11.11 21.59 -0.36
CA ALA A 118 -10.99 23.03 -0.55
C ALA A 118 -11.86 23.52 -1.72
N ARG A 119 -11.92 22.77 -2.84
CA ARG A 119 -12.85 23.05 -3.96
C ARG A 119 -14.33 22.98 -3.58
N LYS A 120 -14.66 22.36 -2.44
CA LYS A 120 -16.01 22.34 -1.85
C LYS A 120 -16.21 23.40 -0.77
N GLY A 121 -15.28 24.37 -0.66
CA GLY A 121 -15.35 25.45 0.31
C GLY A 121 -15.00 25.05 1.75
N GLN A 122 -14.34 23.90 1.99
CA GLN A 122 -13.99 23.50 3.36
C GLN A 122 -12.86 24.37 3.93
N PRO A 123 -13.10 25.21 4.96
CA PRO A 123 -12.14 26.24 5.39
C PRO A 123 -10.80 25.67 5.83
N TYR A 124 -10.82 24.59 6.62
CA TYR A 124 -9.60 23.93 7.08
C TYR A 124 -8.72 23.42 5.93
N ARG A 125 -9.33 22.94 4.83
CA ARG A 125 -8.59 22.43 3.67
C ARG A 125 -8.02 23.55 2.82
N LEU A 126 -8.77 24.65 2.71
CA LEU A 126 -8.30 25.85 2.04
C LEU A 126 -7.10 26.46 2.79
N ALA A 127 -7.19 26.58 4.12
CA ALA A 127 -6.10 27.06 4.96
C ALA A 127 -4.81 26.21 4.81
N ARG A 128 -4.93 24.88 4.67
CA ARG A 128 -3.79 24.00 4.36
C ARG A 128 -3.13 24.31 3.02
N LEU A 129 -3.92 24.63 1.99
CA LEU A 129 -3.42 24.99 0.65
C LEU A 129 -2.95 26.45 0.57
N ASN A 130 -3.39 27.31 1.47
CA ASN A 130 -2.86 28.67 1.59
C ASN A 130 -1.61 28.75 2.49
N GLY A 131 -1.29 27.68 3.22
CA GLY A 131 -0.15 27.66 4.14
C GLY A 131 -0.41 28.41 5.45
N GLU A 132 -1.68 28.58 5.82
CA GLU A 132 -2.14 29.40 6.94
C GLU A 132 -2.16 28.65 8.28
N LEU A 133 -2.07 27.31 8.27
CA LEU A 133 -2.13 26.57 9.53
C LEU A 133 -0.86 26.76 10.35
N LEU A 134 -1.05 26.94 11.65
CA LEU A 134 0.02 26.94 12.64
C LEU A 134 0.00 25.64 13.46
N ASP A 135 1.15 25.25 13.99
CA ASP A 135 1.26 24.21 15.00
C ASP A 135 0.99 24.76 16.41
N LYS A 136 1.10 23.89 17.42
CA LYS A 136 0.88 24.24 18.83
C LYS A 136 1.84 25.31 19.36
N ASP A 137 2.97 25.51 18.71
CA ASP A 137 4.02 26.45 19.11
C ASP A 137 3.95 27.75 18.27
N GLY A 138 2.86 27.94 17.50
CA GLY A 138 2.64 29.10 16.64
C GLY A 138 3.48 29.11 15.36
N LYS A 139 4.20 28.02 15.05
CA LYS A 139 5.03 27.91 13.84
C LYS A 139 4.23 27.35 12.68
N LYS A 140 4.71 27.54 11.45
CA LYS A 140 4.04 27.01 10.25
C LYS A 140 3.87 25.49 10.34
N SER A 141 2.62 25.04 10.19
CA SER A 141 2.28 23.63 10.33
C SER A 141 2.92 22.78 9.23
N ILE A 142 3.48 21.62 9.61
CA ILE A 142 3.99 20.60 8.68
C ILE A 142 2.89 19.98 7.80
N TYR A 143 1.61 20.20 8.14
CA TYR A 143 0.47 19.69 7.39
C TYR A 143 0.02 20.62 6.26
N ASN A 144 0.61 21.81 6.18
CA ASN A 144 0.41 22.72 5.06
C ASN A 144 0.97 22.11 3.76
N CYS A 145 0.35 22.49 2.65
CA CYS A 145 0.63 21.94 1.33
C CYS A 145 0.50 23.02 0.24
N GLU A 146 0.90 24.25 0.56
CA GLU A 146 0.73 25.44 -0.27
C GLU A 146 1.43 25.34 -1.63
N LYS A 147 2.50 24.55 -1.72
CA LYS A 147 3.17 24.25 -3.00
C LYS A 147 2.26 23.55 -4.02
N TYR A 148 1.14 22.97 -3.59
CA TYR A 148 0.15 22.32 -4.45
C TYR A 148 -1.13 23.14 -4.60
N LYS A 149 -1.15 24.42 -4.19
CA LYS A 149 -2.31 25.30 -4.32
C LYS A 149 -2.79 25.43 -5.77
N TYR A 150 -1.87 25.39 -6.74
CA TYR A 150 -2.20 25.43 -8.17
C TYR A 150 -3.17 24.32 -8.62
N LEU A 151 -3.22 23.18 -7.90
CA LEU A 151 -4.20 22.12 -8.18
C LEU A 151 -5.65 22.54 -7.94
N LEU A 152 -5.90 23.69 -7.30
CA LEU A 152 -7.24 24.27 -7.21
C LEU A 152 -7.76 24.67 -8.60
N ASP A 153 -6.87 25.07 -9.50
CA ASP A 153 -7.19 25.56 -10.86
C ASP A 153 -7.10 24.46 -11.93
N ALA A 154 -6.76 23.22 -11.55
CA ALA A 154 -6.64 22.11 -12.49
C ALA A 154 -7.96 21.84 -13.25
N PRO A 155 -7.92 21.60 -14.58
CA PRO A 155 -9.12 21.38 -15.40
C PRO A 155 -9.77 20.00 -15.18
N PHE A 156 -9.31 19.24 -14.19
CA PHE A 156 -9.82 17.92 -13.82
C PHE A 156 -10.05 17.82 -12.31
N ALA A 157 -10.92 16.90 -11.89
CA ALA A 157 -11.15 16.63 -10.48
C ALA A 157 -9.98 15.84 -9.85
N VAL A 158 -9.69 16.13 -8.58
CA VAL A 158 -8.67 15.44 -7.78
C VAL A 158 -9.33 14.79 -6.56
N SER A 159 -8.91 13.57 -6.21
CA SER A 159 -9.58 12.78 -5.17
C SER A 159 -8.68 11.82 -4.39
N ALA A 160 -8.95 11.72 -3.09
CA ALA A 160 -8.40 10.68 -2.21
C ALA A 160 -9.25 9.39 -2.16
N ARG A 161 -10.31 9.32 -2.96
CA ARG A 161 -11.35 8.27 -2.87
C ARG A 161 -11.06 7.02 -3.70
N CYS A 162 -10.09 7.05 -4.62
CA CYS A 162 -9.79 5.91 -5.50
C CYS A 162 -9.56 4.62 -4.72
N CYS A 163 -8.56 4.58 -3.82
CA CYS A 163 -8.28 3.38 -3.01
C CYS A 163 -9.44 2.95 -2.11
N TYR A 164 -10.33 3.88 -1.71
CA TYR A 164 -11.52 3.51 -0.94
C TYR A 164 -12.46 2.65 -1.78
N HIS A 165 -12.84 3.11 -2.98
CA HIS A 165 -13.79 2.37 -3.82
C HIS A 165 -13.16 1.14 -4.47
N MET A 166 -11.91 1.25 -4.91
CA MET A 166 -11.22 0.16 -5.60
C MET A 166 -10.82 -0.97 -4.65
N LYS A 167 -10.40 -0.66 -3.42
CA LYS A 167 -9.82 -1.66 -2.49
C LYS A 167 -10.60 -1.84 -1.20
N LYS A 168 -10.91 -0.75 -0.49
CA LYS A 168 -11.48 -0.85 0.87
C LYS A 168 -12.96 -1.24 0.87
N ALA A 169 -13.77 -0.68 -0.03
CA ALA A 169 -15.20 -0.92 -0.10
C ALA A 169 -15.54 -2.40 -0.37
N PRO A 170 -14.94 -3.10 -1.34
CA PRO A 170 -15.19 -4.53 -1.54
C PRO A 170 -14.76 -5.37 -0.33
N LEU A 171 -13.60 -5.08 0.29
CA LEU A 171 -13.17 -5.78 1.51
C LEU A 171 -14.14 -5.58 2.68
N ASN A 172 -14.53 -4.32 2.95
CA ASN A 172 -15.49 -4.02 4.01
C ASN A 172 -16.86 -4.67 3.77
N LYS A 173 -17.26 -4.85 2.50
CA LYS A 173 -18.47 -5.60 2.15
C LYS A 173 -18.29 -7.08 2.49
N PHE A 174 -17.19 -7.69 2.06
CA PHE A 174 -16.86 -9.08 2.35
C PHE A 174 -16.80 -9.38 3.85
N GLU A 175 -16.14 -8.55 4.65
CA GLU A 175 -16.06 -8.71 6.11
C GLU A 175 -17.45 -8.71 6.75
N ARG A 176 -18.31 -7.77 6.37
CA ARG A 176 -19.68 -7.71 6.90
C ARG A 176 -20.53 -8.91 6.51
N GLN A 177 -20.32 -9.45 5.31
CA GLN A 177 -21.09 -10.59 4.79
C GLN A 177 -20.61 -11.93 5.34
N SER A 178 -19.30 -12.08 5.52
CA SER A 178 -18.68 -13.34 5.96
C SER A 178 -18.50 -13.43 7.47
N GLY A 179 -18.55 -12.30 8.19
CA GLY A 179 -18.17 -12.23 9.60
C GLY A 179 -16.67 -12.43 9.84
N ARG A 180 -15.85 -12.52 8.78
CA ARG A 180 -14.42 -12.81 8.91
C ARG A 180 -13.60 -11.56 9.20
N HIS A 181 -12.51 -11.75 9.94
CA HIS A 181 -11.61 -10.69 10.39
C HIS A 181 -10.25 -10.69 9.65
N PRO A 182 -9.73 -9.51 9.29
CA PRO A 182 -8.56 -9.39 8.41
C PRO A 182 -7.22 -9.56 9.13
N ILE A 183 -6.28 -10.22 8.45
CA ILE A 183 -4.84 -10.24 8.73
C ILE A 183 -4.12 -9.57 7.55
N THR A 184 -3.20 -8.63 7.79
CA THR A 184 -2.53 -7.85 6.72
C THR A 184 -1.01 -7.84 6.87
N GLY A 185 -0.30 -7.85 5.74
CA GLY A 185 1.17 -7.85 5.68
C GLY A 185 1.78 -6.44 5.75
N VAL A 186 1.18 -5.55 6.53
CA VAL A 186 1.66 -4.17 6.70
C VAL A 186 2.87 -4.16 7.63
N LEU A 187 3.89 -3.39 7.28
CA LEU A 187 5.10 -3.16 8.08
C LEU A 187 5.05 -1.75 8.67
N ALA A 188 5.41 -1.60 9.94
CA ALA A 188 5.42 -0.31 10.64
C ALA A 188 6.39 0.69 9.97
N CYS A 189 7.51 0.18 9.41
CA CYS A 189 8.54 1.01 8.79
C CYS A 189 8.12 1.65 7.46
N GLU A 190 6.98 1.26 6.87
CA GLU A 190 6.56 1.79 5.57
C GLU A 190 6.02 3.23 5.64
N SER A 191 5.55 3.69 6.80
CA SER A 191 5.19 5.10 7.01
C SER A 191 5.02 5.45 8.49
N LYS A 192 5.14 6.74 8.81
CA LYS A 192 4.89 7.26 10.16
C LYS A 192 3.48 6.92 10.68
N LEU A 193 2.47 6.87 9.80
CA LEU A 193 1.11 6.47 10.18
C LEU A 193 1.02 4.98 10.54
N ARG A 194 1.79 4.12 9.86
CA ARG A 194 1.86 2.68 10.15
C ARG A 194 2.63 2.44 11.45
N GLU A 195 3.73 3.15 11.68
CA GLU A 195 4.44 3.16 12.97
C GLU A 195 3.51 3.59 14.11
N GLN A 196 2.84 4.73 14.00
CA GLN A 196 1.89 5.20 15.02
C GLN A 196 0.75 4.20 15.27
N SER A 197 0.26 3.55 14.20
CA SER A 197 -0.74 2.49 14.32
C SER A 197 -0.21 1.30 15.12
N TYR A 198 1.04 0.89 14.90
CA TYR A 198 1.68 -0.18 15.66
C TYR A 198 1.89 0.22 17.13
N LEU A 199 2.42 1.42 17.40
CA LEU A 199 2.62 1.90 18.77
C LEU A 199 1.32 1.92 19.58
N ARG A 200 0.21 2.23 18.91
CA ARG A 200 -1.11 2.28 19.54
C ARG A 200 -1.75 0.91 19.75
N PHE A 201 -1.63 -0.01 18.79
CA PHE A 201 -2.46 -1.23 18.75
C PHE A 201 -1.68 -2.54 18.68
N GLY A 202 -0.36 -2.49 18.52
CA GLY A 202 0.49 -3.66 18.33
C GLY A 202 0.18 -4.42 17.05
N CYS A 203 0.55 -5.70 17.03
CA CYS A 203 0.23 -6.62 15.94
C CYS A 203 -1.26 -6.94 15.89
N ASN A 204 -1.86 -7.36 17.00
CA ASN A 204 -3.28 -7.72 17.08
C ASN A 204 -4.07 -6.59 17.72
N GLY A 205 -4.63 -5.72 16.89
CA GLY A 205 -5.37 -4.54 17.34
C GLY A 205 -6.85 -4.82 17.56
N TYR A 206 -7.20 -5.55 18.63
CA TYR A 206 -8.59 -5.85 18.99
C TYR A 206 -9.42 -4.60 19.29
N GLU A 207 -8.84 -3.61 19.97
CA GLU A 207 -9.52 -2.35 20.35
C GLU A 207 -9.71 -1.36 19.19
N ARG A 208 -9.34 -1.73 17.96
CA ARG A 208 -9.58 -0.86 16.80
C ARG A 208 -11.07 -0.84 16.48
N ARG A 209 -11.59 0.31 16.03
CA ARG A 209 -12.96 0.43 15.49
C ARG A 209 -13.29 -0.65 14.46
N ARG A 210 -12.30 -1.04 13.65
CA ARG A 210 -12.32 -2.23 12.81
C ARG A 210 -11.12 -3.08 13.25
N PRO A 211 -11.33 -4.19 13.99
CA PRO A 211 -10.26 -5.06 14.44
C PRO A 211 -9.38 -5.50 13.26
N LEU A 212 -8.07 -5.53 13.47
CA LEU A 212 -7.08 -5.84 12.44
C LEU A 212 -5.84 -6.49 13.04
N SER A 213 -5.39 -7.58 12.43
CA SER A 213 -4.09 -8.19 12.71
C SER A 213 -3.03 -7.77 11.69
N GLN A 214 -1.83 -7.47 12.18
CA GLN A 214 -0.66 -7.03 11.44
C GLN A 214 0.59 -7.76 11.97
N PRO A 215 0.69 -9.09 11.80
CA PRO A 215 1.74 -9.90 12.42
C PRO A 215 3.13 -9.58 11.89
N LEU A 216 3.24 -8.96 10.71
CA LEU A 216 4.50 -8.51 10.13
C LEU A 216 4.86 -7.06 10.49
N ALA A 217 4.10 -6.38 11.36
CA ALA A 217 4.29 -4.95 11.62
C ALA A 217 5.70 -4.58 12.10
N PHE A 218 6.37 -5.47 12.85
CA PHE A 218 7.73 -5.25 13.33
C PHE A 218 8.82 -5.75 12.36
N TRP A 219 8.45 -6.27 11.19
CA TRP A 219 9.42 -6.66 10.17
C TRP A 219 9.88 -5.44 9.37
N ARG A 220 11.05 -5.59 8.74
CA ARG A 220 11.59 -4.68 7.73
C ARG A 220 11.54 -5.35 6.36
N GLU A 221 11.67 -4.55 5.31
CA GLU A 221 11.72 -5.07 3.93
C GLU A 221 12.83 -6.11 3.74
N GLU A 222 13.99 -5.89 4.35
CA GLU A 222 15.10 -6.84 4.36
C GLU A 222 14.70 -8.22 4.94
N ASP A 223 13.87 -8.26 5.98
CA ASP A 223 13.40 -9.51 6.58
C ASP A 223 12.48 -10.28 5.61
N ILE A 224 11.62 -9.56 4.88
CA ILE A 224 10.76 -10.12 3.83
C ILE A 224 11.61 -10.77 2.73
N LEU A 225 12.64 -10.07 2.25
CA LEU A 225 13.51 -10.59 1.19
C LEU A 225 14.35 -11.77 1.68
N ARG A 226 14.87 -11.72 2.91
CA ARG A 226 15.61 -12.84 3.51
C ARG A 226 14.72 -14.07 3.67
N TYR A 227 13.47 -13.89 4.10
CA TYR A 227 12.52 -14.98 4.21
C TYR A 227 12.25 -15.66 2.86
N LEU A 228 11.99 -14.88 1.81
CA LEU A 228 11.77 -15.42 0.47
C LEU A 228 13.00 -16.18 -0.05
N LYS A 229 14.20 -15.63 0.16
CA LYS A 229 15.45 -16.30 -0.22
C LYS A 229 15.71 -17.59 0.58
N MET A 230 15.43 -17.58 1.88
CA MET A 230 15.61 -18.72 2.78
C MET A 230 14.67 -19.87 2.47
N THR A 231 13.40 -19.57 2.20
CA THR A 231 12.35 -20.58 2.00
C THR A 231 12.22 -21.05 0.55
N GLY A 232 12.68 -20.24 -0.41
CA GLY A 232 12.54 -20.55 -1.84
C GLY A 232 11.10 -20.52 -2.35
N ILE A 233 10.14 -19.99 -1.58
CA ILE A 233 8.75 -19.91 -2.03
C ILE A 233 8.62 -18.93 -3.20
N PRO A 234 7.75 -19.23 -4.19
CA PRO A 234 7.60 -18.36 -5.35
C PRO A 234 6.91 -17.04 -4.96
N TYR A 235 7.40 -15.95 -5.53
CA TYR A 235 6.81 -14.60 -5.48
C TYR A 235 6.59 -14.06 -6.89
N ALA A 236 5.80 -12.98 -7.03
CA ALA A 236 5.40 -12.49 -8.35
C ALA A 236 6.61 -12.09 -9.22
N PRO A 237 6.65 -12.49 -10.51
CA PRO A 237 7.80 -12.23 -11.39
C PRO A 237 8.15 -10.76 -11.60
N ILE A 238 7.20 -9.83 -11.42
CA ILE A 238 7.42 -8.37 -11.57
C ILE A 238 8.53 -7.82 -10.65
N TYR A 239 8.84 -8.54 -9.57
CA TYR A 239 9.93 -8.18 -8.66
C TYR A 239 11.32 -8.59 -9.20
N GLY A 240 11.41 -9.42 -10.25
CA GLY A 240 12.69 -9.96 -10.70
C GLY A 240 13.36 -10.82 -9.63
N ASP A 241 14.69 -10.82 -9.58
CA ASP A 241 15.50 -11.60 -8.65
C ASP A 241 15.78 -10.84 -7.34
N ILE A 242 15.99 -11.58 -6.26
CA ILE A 242 16.51 -11.03 -4.99
C ILE A 242 18.04 -11.09 -5.01
N VAL A 243 18.67 -9.93 -5.12
CA VAL A 243 20.13 -9.76 -5.20
C VAL A 243 20.68 -9.05 -3.98
N GLU A 244 21.94 -9.36 -3.64
CA GLU A 244 22.67 -8.65 -2.60
C GLU A 244 23.42 -7.45 -3.19
N VAL A 245 23.26 -6.28 -2.59
CA VAL A 245 23.92 -5.03 -2.99
C VAL A 245 24.53 -4.36 -1.76
N LYS A 246 25.54 -3.50 -1.97
CA LYS A 246 26.13 -2.71 -0.88
C LYS A 246 25.36 -1.41 -0.67
N LYS A 247 25.03 -1.10 0.58
CA LYS A 247 24.57 0.24 1.00
C LYS A 247 25.70 1.26 0.85
N ARG A 248 25.36 2.54 0.94
CA ARG A 248 26.35 3.64 0.92
C ARG A 248 27.43 3.50 1.99
N ASN A 249 27.11 2.89 3.13
CA ASN A 249 28.05 2.62 4.22
C ASN A 249 28.79 1.27 4.09
N GLY A 250 28.73 0.62 2.92
CA GLY A 250 29.41 -0.65 2.64
C GLY A 250 28.70 -1.91 3.15
N ALA A 251 27.69 -1.77 4.02
CA ALA A 251 26.96 -2.91 4.56
C ALA A 251 26.11 -3.61 3.48
N PRO A 252 26.06 -4.96 3.45
CA PRO A 252 25.21 -5.68 2.50
C PRO A 252 23.72 -5.46 2.79
N THR A 253 22.90 -5.52 1.74
CA THR A 253 21.45 -5.44 1.81
C THR A 253 20.83 -6.15 0.62
N LEU A 254 19.63 -6.67 0.78
CA LEU A 254 18.90 -7.30 -0.31
C LEU A 254 18.02 -6.28 -1.04
N LYS A 255 17.90 -6.46 -2.36
CA LYS A 255 16.95 -5.75 -3.22
C LYS A 255 16.39 -6.68 -4.29
N THR A 256 15.26 -6.28 -4.83
CA THR A 256 14.64 -6.87 -6.03
C THR A 256 15.21 -6.20 -7.29
N THR A 257 15.47 -6.95 -8.36
CA THR A 257 15.95 -6.39 -9.64
C THR A 257 14.85 -5.71 -10.47
N GLY A 258 13.59 -6.11 -10.26
CA GLY A 258 12.41 -5.48 -10.83
C GLY A 258 11.85 -4.37 -9.94
N VAL A 259 10.51 -4.27 -9.85
CA VAL A 259 9.87 -3.24 -9.01
C VAL A 259 10.16 -3.49 -7.54
N SER A 260 10.41 -2.45 -6.74
CA SER A 260 10.52 -2.60 -5.28
C SER A 260 9.16 -2.79 -4.61
N ARG A 261 8.11 -2.19 -5.17
CA ARG A 261 6.72 -2.22 -4.65
C ARG A 261 5.75 -2.38 -5.81
N SER A 262 4.77 -3.28 -5.67
CA SER A 262 3.76 -3.58 -6.70
C SER A 262 2.43 -2.89 -6.42
N GLY A 263 2.47 -1.55 -6.42
CA GLY A 263 1.25 -0.74 -6.31
C GLY A 263 0.32 -0.86 -7.53
N CYS A 264 -0.75 -0.07 -7.56
CA CYS A 264 -1.55 0.08 -8.77
C CYS A 264 -0.71 0.80 -9.84
N MET A 265 -0.67 0.24 -11.05
CA MET A 265 0.10 0.78 -12.19
C MET A 265 -0.28 2.23 -12.47
N TYR A 266 -1.58 2.56 -12.45
CA TYR A 266 -2.08 3.89 -12.86
C TYR A 266 -2.12 4.92 -11.71
N CYS A 267 -1.51 4.60 -10.56
CA CYS A 267 -1.55 5.50 -9.41
C CYS A 267 -0.51 6.61 -9.54
N MET A 268 -0.96 7.87 -9.63
CA MET A 268 -0.09 9.05 -9.68
C MET A 268 0.35 9.55 -8.29
N TYR A 269 0.07 8.80 -7.22
CA TYR A 269 0.64 9.11 -5.91
C TYR A 269 2.14 8.83 -5.87
N GLY A 270 2.88 9.84 -5.43
CA GLY A 270 4.32 9.79 -5.23
C GLY A 270 5.17 9.86 -6.50
N VAL A 271 4.57 9.84 -7.70
CA VAL A 271 5.34 9.81 -8.97
C VAL A 271 6.29 11.00 -9.12
N HIS A 272 5.87 12.20 -8.71
CA HIS A 272 6.70 13.42 -8.68
C HIS A 272 7.90 13.37 -7.71
N LEU A 273 8.06 12.31 -6.94
CA LEU A 273 9.20 12.06 -6.04
C LEU A 273 10.08 10.91 -6.54
N GLU A 274 9.70 10.24 -7.63
CA GLU A 274 10.47 9.15 -8.20
C GLU A 274 11.63 9.68 -9.02
N HIS A 275 12.72 8.92 -9.05
CA HIS A 275 13.83 9.18 -9.96
C HIS A 275 13.43 8.82 -11.39
N GLU A 276 14.04 9.49 -12.37
CA GLU A 276 13.91 9.09 -13.77
C GLU A 276 14.80 7.88 -14.09
N PRO A 277 14.31 6.89 -14.85
CA PRO A 277 12.94 6.78 -15.35
C PRO A 277 11.93 6.45 -14.23
N ASN A 278 10.84 7.22 -14.13
CA ASN A 278 9.79 6.96 -13.14
C ASN A 278 8.86 5.82 -13.60
N ARG A 279 7.89 5.44 -12.76
CA ARG A 279 7.03 4.27 -13.03
C ARG A 279 6.25 4.34 -14.34
N PHE A 280 5.84 5.52 -14.82
CA PHE A 280 5.09 5.65 -16.09
C PHE A 280 6.04 5.53 -17.29
N GLN A 281 7.22 6.15 -17.22
CA GLN A 281 8.27 5.98 -18.22
C GLN A 281 8.76 4.52 -18.32
N LEU A 282 8.84 3.82 -17.17
CA LEU A 282 9.11 2.38 -17.14
C LEU A 282 7.94 1.57 -17.71
N MET A 283 6.69 1.98 -17.45
CA MET A 283 5.51 1.31 -17.99
C MET A 283 5.43 1.40 -19.51
N GLU A 284 5.83 2.53 -20.11
CA GLU A 284 5.91 2.68 -21.57
C GLU A 284 6.75 1.56 -22.21
N LYS A 285 7.87 1.20 -21.58
CA LYS A 285 8.78 0.16 -22.07
C LYS A 285 8.31 -1.26 -21.74
N THR A 286 7.84 -1.46 -20.52
CA THR A 286 7.56 -2.80 -19.98
C THR A 286 6.13 -3.28 -20.27
N HIS A 287 5.19 -2.37 -20.42
CA HIS A 287 3.75 -2.62 -20.49
C HIS A 287 3.06 -1.63 -21.45
N PRO A 288 3.44 -1.58 -22.74
CA PRO A 288 3.03 -0.53 -23.68
C PRO A 288 1.51 -0.44 -23.87
N GLN A 289 0.78 -1.56 -23.78
CA GLN A 289 -0.68 -1.57 -23.87
C GLN A 289 -1.33 -0.87 -22.67
N GLN A 290 -0.88 -1.19 -21.45
CA GLN A 290 -1.36 -0.58 -20.22
C GLN A 290 -0.96 0.91 -20.16
N TYR A 291 0.24 1.24 -20.64
CA TYR A 291 0.70 2.61 -20.80
C TYR A 291 -0.23 3.40 -21.72
N HIS A 292 -0.45 2.91 -22.96
CA HIS A 292 -1.32 3.57 -23.93
C HIS A 292 -2.71 3.82 -23.37
N TYR A 293 -3.31 2.78 -22.78
CA TYR A 293 -4.62 2.86 -22.17
C TYR A 293 -4.68 3.93 -21.08
N CYS A 294 -3.73 3.92 -20.13
CA CYS A 294 -3.80 4.86 -19.01
C CYS A 294 -3.45 6.30 -19.41
N ILE A 295 -2.46 6.50 -20.28
CA ILE A 295 -2.00 7.83 -20.67
C ILE A 295 -3.02 8.49 -21.61
N HIS A 296 -3.47 7.78 -22.64
CA HIS A 296 -4.28 8.37 -23.71
C HIS A 296 -5.78 8.18 -23.49
N GLU A 297 -6.24 6.99 -23.11
CA GLU A 297 -7.68 6.72 -23.01
C GLU A 297 -8.26 7.15 -21.67
N LEU A 298 -7.52 6.94 -20.57
CA LEU A 298 -7.92 7.40 -19.24
C LEU A 298 -7.51 8.84 -18.94
N GLY A 299 -6.80 9.51 -19.86
CA GLY A 299 -6.43 10.92 -19.72
C GLY A 299 -5.37 11.21 -18.64
N LEU A 300 -4.60 10.22 -18.19
CA LEU A 300 -3.55 10.48 -17.18
C LEU A 300 -2.41 11.34 -17.75
N GLY A 301 -2.16 11.31 -19.06
CA GLY A 301 -1.14 12.15 -19.70
C GLY A 301 -1.34 13.64 -19.41
N ALA A 302 -2.57 14.14 -19.65
CA ALA A 302 -2.92 15.53 -19.36
C ALA A 302 -2.79 15.90 -17.87
N VAL A 303 -3.06 14.94 -16.97
CA VAL A 303 -2.87 15.14 -15.53
C VAL A 303 -1.40 15.22 -15.17
N LEU A 304 -0.57 14.33 -15.74
CA LEU A 304 0.88 14.28 -15.53
C LEU A 304 1.58 15.52 -16.09
N ASP A 305 1.17 16.00 -17.26
CA ASP A 305 1.62 17.27 -17.85
C ASP A 305 1.30 18.45 -16.91
N TYR A 306 0.07 18.53 -16.40
CA TYR A 306 -0.35 19.60 -15.50
C TYR A 306 0.45 19.65 -14.20
N ILE A 307 0.89 18.50 -13.67
CA ILE A 307 1.72 18.44 -12.46
C ILE A 307 3.23 18.43 -12.74
N GLY A 308 3.64 18.61 -14.00
CA GLY A 308 5.04 18.68 -14.41
C GLY A 308 5.81 17.37 -14.23
N VAL A 309 5.16 16.22 -14.42
CA VAL A 309 5.79 14.90 -14.31
C VAL A 309 5.94 14.28 -15.69
N PRO A 310 7.17 13.97 -16.15
CA PRO A 310 7.36 13.29 -17.43
C PRO A 310 6.81 11.87 -17.37
N TYR A 311 6.21 11.39 -18.46
CA TYR A 311 5.65 10.03 -18.53
C TYR A 311 6.13 9.21 -19.71
N SER A 312 6.80 9.83 -20.68
CA SER A 312 7.53 9.15 -21.76
C SER A 312 9.05 9.24 -21.56
N CYS A 313 9.78 8.25 -22.07
CA CYS A 313 11.23 8.38 -22.23
C CYS A 313 11.53 9.31 -23.41
N ARG A 314 12.40 10.31 -23.17
CA ARG A 314 13.05 11.07 -24.24
C ARG A 314 14.13 10.22 -24.91
#